data_AF-A0A086QPL8-F1
#
_entry.id   AF-A0A086QPL8-F1
#
_cell.length_a   1.000
_cell.length_b   1.000
_cell.length_c   1.000
_cell.angle_alpha   90.00
_cell.angle_beta   90.00
_cell.angle_gamma   90.00
#
_symmetry.space_group_name_H-M   'P 1'
#
loop_
_entity.id
_entity.type
_entity.pdbx_description
1 polymer ?
#
loop_
_entity_poly.entity_id
_entity_poly.type
_entity_poly.pdbx_seq_one_letter_code
_entity_poly.pdbx_strand_id
1 'polypeptide(L)'
;MTERWVSQKKHYCEVCKTWLSGHTMNVKRHEMSERHIMNVRQMFKEMKHREKEREANVRLEQEEIARVEAAAAAAMLREDGLGRPSSSFAAGSSNGHCPPAVAHSGCWSMFVDSSSGLPYFFNSETQESSWTPPPGFPLPPLPAGLLPP
;
A
#
# COMPACT_ATOMS: atom_id res chain seq x y z
N MET A 1 29.60 -15.44 59.01
CA MET A 1 28.22 -15.13 58.59
C MET A 1 28.33 -14.06 57.51
N THR A 2 27.95 -14.33 56.27
CA THR A 2 28.01 -13.34 55.19
C THR A 2 26.61 -12.82 54.92
N GLU A 3 26.37 -11.55 55.23
CA GLU A 3 25.10 -10.88 54.95
C GLU A 3 24.90 -10.69 53.45
N ARG A 4 23.75 -11.16 52.94
CA ARG A 4 23.36 -11.03 51.53
C ARG A 4 22.67 -9.68 51.35
N TRP A 5 23.36 -8.72 50.73
CA TRP A 5 22.69 -7.52 50.23
C TRP A 5 21.80 -7.86 49.03
N VAL A 6 20.54 -7.42 49.09
CA VAL A 6 19.56 -7.51 48.00
C VAL A 6 19.14 -6.09 47.62
N SER A 7 19.23 -5.75 46.34
CA SER A 7 18.86 -4.42 45.85
C SER A 7 17.33 -4.25 45.81
N GLN A 8 16.85 -3.03 46.06
CA GLN A 8 15.43 -2.73 45.97
C GLN A 8 14.99 -2.68 44.49
N LYS A 9 13.91 -3.40 44.15
CA LYS A 9 13.36 -3.47 42.77
C LYS A 9 12.90 -2.10 42.28
N LYS A 10 13.31 -1.64 41.10
CA LYS A 10 12.83 -0.37 40.52
C LYS A 10 11.35 -0.48 40.11
N HIS A 11 10.63 0.63 40.13
CA HIS A 11 9.22 0.71 39.72
C HIS A 11 9.08 1.45 38.40
N TYR A 12 8.30 0.95 37.46
CA TYR A 12 8.02 1.62 36.19
C TYR A 12 6.61 2.20 36.18
N CYS A 13 6.47 3.48 35.86
CA CYS A 13 5.16 4.10 35.68
C CYS A 13 4.78 4.09 34.20
N GLU A 14 3.65 3.47 33.84
CA GLU A 14 3.19 3.35 32.45
C GLU A 14 2.65 4.67 31.88
N VAL A 15 2.00 5.47 32.73
CA VAL A 15 1.41 6.77 32.34
C VAL A 15 2.50 7.80 32.02
N CYS A 16 3.57 7.82 32.83
CA CYS A 16 4.68 8.76 32.67
C CYS A 16 5.90 8.16 31.95
N LYS A 17 5.85 6.87 31.59
CA LYS A 17 6.91 6.12 30.92
C LYS A 17 8.31 6.31 31.54
N THR A 18 8.38 6.35 32.87
CA THR A 18 9.61 6.68 33.62
C THR A 18 9.89 5.63 34.70
N TRP A 19 11.16 5.28 34.87
CA TRP A 19 11.65 4.42 35.95
C TRP A 19 11.88 5.21 37.24
N LEU A 20 11.35 4.69 38.34
CA LEU A 20 11.42 5.26 39.68
C LEU A 20 12.14 4.30 40.63
N SER A 21 12.63 4.83 41.75
CA SER A 21 13.15 4.00 42.84
C SER A 21 12.07 3.05 43.37
N GLY A 22 12.46 1.86 43.81
CA GLY A 22 11.56 0.87 44.41
C GLY A 22 10.88 1.22 45.72
N HIS A 23 11.26 2.35 46.31
CA HIS A 23 10.74 2.77 47.59
C HIS A 23 9.27 3.21 47.46
N THR A 24 8.39 2.61 48.26
CA THR A 24 6.93 2.78 48.17
C THR A 24 6.50 4.25 48.27
N MET A 25 7.18 5.05 49.09
CA MET A 25 6.87 6.48 49.24
C MET A 25 7.21 7.30 48.00
N ASN A 26 8.26 6.94 47.27
CA ASN A 26 8.61 7.65 46.02
C ASN A 26 7.63 7.31 44.90
N VAL A 27 7.17 6.06 44.83
CA VAL A 27 6.13 5.63 43.89
C VAL A 27 4.82 6.39 44.16
N LYS A 28 4.33 6.39 45.41
CA LYS A 28 3.11 7.11 45.78
C LYS A 28 3.19 8.60 45.51
N ARG A 29 4.32 9.23 45.82
CA ARG A 29 4.54 10.66 45.53
C ARG A 29 4.55 10.94 44.03
N HIS A 30 5.08 10.03 43.23
CA HIS A 30 5.04 10.15 41.77
C HIS A 30 3.62 10.01 41.23
N GLU A 31 2.86 9.02 41.68
CA GLU A 31 1.45 8.83 41.29
C GLU A 31 0.59 10.05 41.64
N MET A 32 0.89 10.70 42.78
CA MET A 32 0.21 11.92 43.20
C MET A 32 0.82 13.20 42.61
N SER A 33 1.86 13.10 41.79
CA SER A 33 2.48 14.27 41.16
C SER A 33 1.54 14.88 40.12
N GLU A 34 1.56 16.20 40.00
CA GLU A 34 0.72 16.93 39.03
C GLU A 34 0.93 16.42 37.60
N ARG A 35 2.18 16.10 37.24
CA ARG A 35 2.51 15.53 35.92
C ARG A 35 1.80 14.21 35.68
N HIS A 36 1.82 13.30 36.64
CA HIS A 36 1.13 12.01 36.51
C HIS A 36 -0.38 12.21 36.38
N ILE A 37 -0.97 13.01 37.26
CA ILE A 37 -2.40 13.31 37.26
C ILE A 37 -2.83 13.99 35.95
N MET A 38 -2.04 14.92 35.42
CA MET A 38 -2.29 15.58 34.14
C MET A 38 -2.23 14.60 32.98
N ASN A 39 -1.24 13.71 32.92
CA ASN A 39 -1.16 12.69 31.87
C ASN A 39 -2.36 11.74 31.92
N VAL A 40 -2.76 11.28 33.12
CA VAL A 40 -3.97 10.44 33.29
C VAL A 40 -5.21 11.17 32.77
N ARG A 41 -5.40 12.44 33.17
CA ARG A 41 -6.52 13.27 32.69
C ARG A 41 -6.48 13.46 31.18
N GLN A 42 -5.31 13.66 30.61
CA GLN A 42 -5.12 13.84 29.17
C GLN A 42 -5.44 12.55 28.40
N MET A 43 -4.97 11.39 28.88
CA MET A 43 -5.30 10.09 28.29
C MET A 43 -6.82 9.89 28.22
N PHE A 44 -7.58 10.19 29.28
CA PHE A 44 -9.04 10.07 29.25
C PHE A 44 -9.70 11.03 28.25
N LYS A 45 -9.17 12.24 28.06
CA LYS A 45 -9.68 13.18 27.04
C LYS A 45 -9.42 12.66 25.63
N GLU A 46 -8.22 12.16 25.37
CA GLU A 46 -7.85 11.60 24.06
C GLU A 46 -8.64 10.34 23.73
N MET A 47 -8.93 9.47 24.70
CA MET A 47 -9.81 8.31 24.51
C MET A 47 -11.19 8.75 24.00
N LYS A 48 -11.81 9.74 24.65
CA LYS A 48 -13.13 10.27 24.26
C LYS A 48 -13.10 10.94 22.89
N HIS A 49 -12.06 11.72 22.62
CA HIS A 49 -11.92 12.38 21.31
C HIS A 49 -11.81 11.33 20.20
N ARG A 50 -10.95 10.33 20.40
CA ARG A 50 -10.74 9.26 19.44
C ARG A 50 -11.99 8.40 19.21
N GLU A 51 -12.79 8.18 20.24
CA GLU A 51 -14.09 7.50 20.09
C GLU A 51 -15.05 8.30 19.20
N LYS A 52 -15.20 9.59 19.49
CA LYS A 52 -16.04 10.48 18.67
C LYS A 52 -15.57 10.58 17.22
N GLU A 53 -14.26 10.64 16.99
CA GLU A 53 -13.69 10.63 15.64
C GLU A 53 -13.97 9.31 14.92
N ARG A 54 -13.85 8.17 15.61
CA ARG A 54 -14.19 6.85 15.03
C ARG A 54 -15.67 6.77 14.68
N GLU A 55 -16.57 7.22 15.56
CA GLU A 55 -18.01 7.25 15.28
C GLU A 55 -18.33 8.13 14.07
N ALA A 56 -17.67 9.30 13.98
CA ALA A 56 -17.81 10.18 12.82
C ALA A 56 -17.29 9.53 11.54
N ASN A 57 -16.13 8.86 11.59
CA ASN A 57 -15.54 8.16 10.46
C ASN A 57 -16.41 6.99 10.00
N VAL A 58 -16.85 6.14 10.92
CA VAL A 58 -17.77 5.03 10.64
C VAL A 58 -19.07 5.53 10.02
N ARG A 59 -19.61 6.66 10.49
CA ARG A 59 -20.82 7.24 9.90
C ARG A 59 -20.61 7.71 8.46
N LEU A 60 -19.48 8.35 8.18
CA LEU A 60 -19.13 8.77 6.82
C LEU A 60 -18.92 7.55 5.90
N GLU A 61 -18.19 6.54 6.39
CA GLU A 61 -17.97 5.28 5.68
C GLU A 61 -19.31 4.57 5.39
N GLN A 62 -20.22 4.53 6.34
CA GLN A 62 -21.56 3.95 6.17
C GLN A 62 -22.39 4.69 5.12
N GLU A 63 -22.34 6.02 5.09
CA GLU A 63 -23.03 6.82 4.06
C GLU A 63 -22.47 6.55 2.66
N GLU A 64 -21.14 6.43 2.54
CA GLU A 64 -20.48 6.11 1.27
C GLU A 64 -20.81 4.69 0.80
N ILE A 65 -20.74 3.69 1.69
CA ILE A 65 -21.13 2.31 1.40
C ILE A 65 -22.59 2.26 0.96
N ALA A 66 -23.51 2.91 1.69
CA ALA A 66 -24.92 2.95 1.35
C ALA A 66 -25.17 3.59 -0.04
N ARG A 67 -24.40 4.62 -0.41
CA ARG A 67 -24.48 5.24 -1.75
C ARG A 67 -24.08 4.26 -2.85
N VAL A 68 -22.97 3.54 -2.67
CA VAL A 68 -22.49 2.54 -3.63
C VAL A 68 -23.48 1.37 -3.73
N GLU A 69 -23.98 0.88 -2.61
CA GLU A 69 -24.98 -0.20 -2.57
C GLU A 69 -26.30 0.20 -3.24
N ALA A 70 -26.78 1.43 -3.01
CA ALA A 70 -27.98 1.93 -3.68
C ALA A 70 -27.80 2.05 -5.20
N ALA A 71 -26.63 2.51 -5.66
CA ALA A 71 -26.31 2.57 -7.09
C ALA A 71 -26.22 1.18 -7.72
N ALA A 72 -25.60 0.22 -7.02
CA ALA A 72 -25.53 -1.18 -7.44
C ALA A 72 -26.94 -1.79 -7.50
N ALA A 73 -27.77 -1.60 -6.48
CA ALA A 73 -29.14 -2.10 -6.45
C ALA A 73 -30.00 -1.49 -7.58
N ALA A 74 -29.85 -0.21 -7.87
CA ALA A 74 -30.52 0.45 -8.98
C ALA A 74 -30.08 -0.10 -10.35
N ALA A 75 -28.80 -0.48 -10.50
CA ALA A 75 -28.32 -1.14 -11.71
C ALA A 75 -28.89 -2.56 -11.84
N MET A 76 -28.98 -3.31 -10.74
CA MET A 76 -29.56 -4.66 -10.74
C MET A 76 -31.05 -4.66 -11.11
N LEU A 77 -31.84 -3.69 -10.61
CA LEU A 77 -33.28 -3.59 -10.93
C LEU A 77 -33.57 -3.15 -12.37
N ARG A 78 -32.62 -2.49 -13.04
CA ARG A 78 -32.80 -1.99 -14.42
C ARG A 78 -32.70 -3.09 -15.49
N GLU A 79 -32.15 -4.26 -15.16
CA GLU A 79 -31.91 -5.36 -16.12
C GLU A 79 -33.09 -6.34 -16.28
N ASP A 80 -34.16 -6.24 -15.49
CA ASP A 80 -35.34 -7.12 -15.57
C ASP A 80 -36.37 -6.71 -16.66
N GLY A 81 -36.06 -5.70 -17.49
CA GLY A 81 -37.02 -5.11 -18.42
C GLY A 81 -36.82 -5.45 -19.90
N LEU A 82 -35.64 -5.16 -20.46
CA LEU A 82 -35.42 -5.27 -21.91
C LEU A 82 -33.92 -5.48 -22.19
N GLY A 83 -33.59 -6.71 -22.57
CA GLY A 83 -32.38 -7.13 -23.29
C GLY A 83 -31.16 -6.24 -23.19
N ARG A 84 -30.19 -6.66 -22.37
CA ARG A 84 -28.76 -6.40 -22.58
C ARG A 84 -28.46 -6.42 -24.08
N PRO A 85 -28.07 -5.31 -24.75
CA PRO A 85 -27.60 -5.41 -26.12
C PRO A 85 -26.35 -6.26 -26.07
N SER A 86 -26.43 -7.45 -26.67
CA SER A 86 -25.26 -8.21 -27.07
C SER A 86 -24.44 -7.31 -27.97
N SER A 87 -23.47 -6.58 -27.40
CA SER A 87 -22.47 -5.83 -28.16
C SER A 87 -21.47 -6.82 -28.76
N SER A 88 -21.98 -7.60 -29.70
CA SER A 88 -21.16 -8.12 -30.78
C SER A 88 -20.75 -6.92 -31.62
N PHE A 89 -19.46 -6.57 -31.57
CA PHE A 89 -18.74 -5.57 -32.38
C PHE A 89 -18.99 -4.07 -32.11
N ALA A 90 -18.08 -3.46 -31.33
CA ALA A 90 -17.14 -2.46 -31.84
C ALA A 90 -16.06 -2.19 -30.78
N ALA A 91 -14.84 -2.01 -31.27
CA ALA A 91 -13.59 -1.99 -30.54
C ALA A 91 -13.37 -0.73 -29.68
N GLY A 92 -12.47 -0.87 -28.70
CA GLY A 92 -11.52 0.21 -28.37
C GLY A 92 -11.65 0.85 -26.99
N SER A 93 -11.01 0.26 -25.98
CA SER A 93 -10.07 0.95 -25.08
C SER A 93 -9.62 0.05 -23.95
N SER A 94 -8.81 -0.95 -24.30
CA SER A 94 -7.84 -1.47 -23.36
C SER A 94 -6.72 -0.43 -23.25
N ASN A 95 -6.75 0.43 -22.23
CA ASN A 95 -5.51 1.02 -21.70
C ASN A 95 -4.75 -0.05 -20.89
N GLY A 96 -4.51 -1.20 -21.52
CA GLY A 96 -3.34 -2.02 -21.26
C GLY A 96 -2.34 -1.62 -22.33
N HIS A 97 -1.43 -0.72 -21.98
CA HIS A 97 -0.35 -0.30 -22.86
C HIS A 97 0.57 -1.50 -23.10
N CYS A 98 0.26 -2.31 -24.11
CA CYS A 98 1.26 -3.10 -24.81
C CYS A 98 1.89 -2.16 -25.83
N PRO A 99 3.20 -1.86 -25.76
CA PRO A 99 3.83 -1.00 -26.75
C PRO A 99 3.68 -1.64 -28.14
N PRO A 100 3.44 -0.84 -29.19
CA PRO A 100 3.37 -1.38 -30.55
C PRO A 100 4.71 -2.04 -30.89
N ALA A 101 4.68 -3.35 -31.14
CA ALA A 101 5.87 -4.06 -31.59
C ALA A 101 6.28 -3.53 -32.97
N VAL A 102 7.50 -3.01 -33.06
CA VAL A 102 8.02 -2.28 -34.23
C VAL A 102 8.40 -3.23 -35.37
N ALA A 103 8.74 -4.49 -35.06
CA ALA A 103 9.05 -5.52 -36.03
C ALA A 103 8.90 -6.94 -35.41
N HIS A 104 8.53 -7.92 -36.23
CA HIS A 104 8.40 -9.32 -35.85
C HIS A 104 9.21 -10.19 -36.82
N SER A 105 9.98 -11.15 -36.31
CA SER A 105 10.66 -12.16 -37.13
C SER A 105 10.62 -13.50 -36.42
N GLY A 106 9.81 -14.41 -36.95
CA GLY A 106 9.52 -15.68 -36.29
C GLY A 106 8.91 -15.47 -34.90
N CYS A 107 9.54 -16.06 -33.90
CA CYS A 107 9.08 -16.07 -32.51
C CYS A 107 9.60 -14.87 -31.69
N TRP A 108 10.33 -13.96 -32.33
CA TRP A 108 10.90 -12.77 -31.70
C TRP A 108 10.16 -11.50 -32.12
N SER A 109 9.78 -10.71 -31.11
CA SER A 109 9.11 -9.41 -31.25
C SER A 109 10.00 -8.30 -30.69
N MET A 110 10.21 -7.25 -31.46
CA MET A 110 10.96 -6.06 -31.01
C MET A 110 9.99 -5.05 -30.42
N PHE A 111 10.22 -4.67 -29.16
CA PHE A 111 9.51 -3.62 -28.46
C PHE A 111 10.47 -2.48 -28.12
N VAL A 112 9.97 -1.26 -28.04
CA VAL A 112 10.75 -0.12 -27.55
C VAL A 112 10.24 0.22 -26.16
N ASP A 113 11.14 0.19 -25.18
CA ASP A 113 10.78 0.58 -23.83
C ASP A 113 10.61 2.11 -23.76
N SER A 114 9.44 2.56 -23.28
CA SER A 114 9.12 4.00 -23.21
C SER A 114 9.97 4.77 -22.21
N SER A 115 10.63 4.11 -21.26
CA SER A 115 11.44 4.76 -20.24
C SER A 115 12.89 5.03 -20.69
N SER A 116 13.44 4.14 -21.52
CA SER A 116 14.81 4.20 -22.02
C SER A 116 14.89 4.59 -23.50
N GLY A 117 13.80 4.46 -24.25
CA GLY A 117 13.78 4.59 -25.71
C GLY A 117 14.57 3.50 -26.42
N LEU A 118 15.01 2.45 -25.71
CA LEU A 118 15.83 1.39 -26.25
C LEU A 118 14.98 0.22 -26.74
N PRO A 119 15.33 -0.37 -27.89
CA PRO A 119 14.68 -1.56 -28.36
C PRO A 119 15.13 -2.79 -27.56
N TYR A 120 14.17 -3.60 -27.12
CA TYR A 120 14.39 -4.92 -26.55
C TYR A 120 13.64 -5.98 -27.37
N PHE A 121 14.20 -7.18 -27.43
CA PHE A 121 13.63 -8.31 -28.16
C PHE A 121 13.01 -9.28 -27.17
N PHE A 122 11.76 -9.63 -27.38
CA PHE A 122 11.02 -10.58 -26.56
C PHE A 122 10.71 -11.83 -27.37
N ASN A 123 11.09 -13.00 -26.85
CA ASN A 123 10.74 -14.28 -27.46
C ASN A 123 9.41 -14.78 -26.89
N SER A 124 8.42 -14.96 -27.75
CA SER A 124 7.10 -15.45 -27.35
C SER A 124 7.08 -16.95 -27.01
N GLU A 125 8.04 -17.74 -27.50
CA GLU A 125 8.11 -19.18 -27.20
C GLU A 125 8.71 -19.46 -25.82
N THR A 126 9.75 -18.73 -25.44
CA THR A 126 10.48 -18.96 -24.17
C THR A 126 10.11 -17.96 -23.07
N GLN A 127 9.35 -16.91 -23.40
CA GLN A 127 9.06 -15.74 -22.53
C GLN A 127 10.32 -15.01 -22.06
N GLU A 128 11.42 -15.13 -22.81
CA GLU A 128 12.69 -14.48 -22.48
C GLU A 128 12.78 -13.10 -23.12
N SER A 129 13.26 -12.11 -22.36
CA SER A 129 13.63 -10.80 -22.86
C SER A 129 15.14 -10.72 -23.06
N SER A 130 15.58 -10.28 -24.24
CA SER A 130 16.99 -10.11 -24.60
C SER A 130 17.22 -8.70 -25.13
N TRP A 131 18.33 -8.09 -24.71
CA TRP A 131 18.84 -6.82 -25.24
C TRP A 131 19.72 -7.03 -26.48
N THR A 132 20.01 -8.28 -26.84
CA THR A 132 20.78 -8.63 -28.03
C THR A 132 19.88 -9.20 -29.12
N PRO A 133 20.03 -8.76 -30.38
CA PRO A 133 19.21 -9.24 -31.48
C PRO A 133 19.54 -10.70 -31.82
N PRO A 134 18.53 -11.56 -32.00
CA PRO A 134 18.73 -12.92 -32.49
C PRO A 134 19.37 -12.94 -33.88
N PRO A 135 20.19 -13.96 -34.21
CA PRO A 135 20.80 -14.11 -35.52
C PRO A 135 19.75 -14.11 -36.64
N GLY A 136 19.80 -13.12 -37.54
CA GLY A 136 18.88 -13.00 -38.68
C GLY A 136 17.71 -12.03 -38.50
N PHE A 137 17.60 -11.30 -37.38
CA PHE A 137 16.61 -10.23 -37.25
C PHE A 137 16.98 -9.01 -38.12
N PRO A 138 16.05 -8.40 -38.87
CA PRO A 138 16.33 -7.21 -39.67
C PRO A 138 16.63 -6.01 -38.75
N LEU A 139 17.91 -5.77 -38.51
CA LEU A 139 18.38 -4.64 -37.71
C LEU A 139 18.23 -3.35 -38.52
N PRO A 140 17.47 -2.33 -38.04
CA PRO A 140 17.65 -0.98 -38.54
C PRO A 140 19.08 -0.51 -38.23
N PRO A 141 19.65 0.46 -38.96
CA PRO A 141 21.00 0.97 -38.69
C PRO A 141 21.04 1.56 -37.27
N LEU A 142 21.64 0.83 -36.32
CA LEU A 142 21.75 1.29 -34.94
C LEU A 142 22.70 2.50 -34.85
N PRO A 143 22.33 3.56 -34.09
CA PRO A 143 23.30 4.57 -33.68
C PRO A 143 24.34 3.93 -32.74
N ALA A 144 25.61 4.03 -33.12
CA ALA A 144 26.74 3.53 -32.36
C ALA A 144 26.82 4.22 -31.00
N GLY A 145 26.48 3.53 -29.91
CA GLY A 145 26.66 4.16 -28.60
C GLY A 145 26.20 3.44 -27.35
N LEU A 146 25.53 2.29 -27.39
CA LEU A 146 25.00 1.69 -26.15
C LEU A 146 25.21 0.18 -26.08
N LEU A 147 26.45 -0.22 -25.80
CA LEU A 147 26.75 -1.45 -25.06
C LEU A 147 26.85 -1.08 -23.57
N PRO A 148 26.05 -1.65 -22.66
CA PRO A 148 26.38 -1.66 -21.25
C PRO A 148 27.64 -2.53 -21.01
N PRO A 149 28.42 -2.28 -19.92
CA PRO A 149 29.74 -2.89 -19.70
C PRO A 149 29.73 -4.41 -19.58
#